data_AF-A0A383A677-F1
#
_entry.id   AF-A0A383A677-F1
#
_cell.length_a   1.000
_cell.length_b   1.000
_cell.length_c   1.000
_cell.angle_alpha   90.00
_cell.angle_beta   90.00
_cell.angle_gamma   90.00
#
_symmetry.space_group_name_H-M   'P 1'
#
loop_
_entity.id
_entity.type
_entity.pdbx_description
1 polymer ?
#
loop_
_entity_poly.entity_id
_entity_poly.type
_entity_poly.pdbx_seq_one_letter_code
_entity_poly.pdbx_strand_id
1 'polypeptide(L)'
;PHHLYGMAYALRKYLDQGGKLTGTWKDAKKYLDKYVGISKQHQQEDGAFSAAGFYRSLRPRTPRYLVSSTGHALEWMSIALSPEELKQEWVLKAIDRLVTDMEKFPTEVFSDGGLYHAAHALRRIREATE
;
A
#
# COMPACT_ATOMS: atom_id res chain seq x y z
N PRO A 1 -1.26 -9.53 -1.73
CA PRO A 1 -1.48 -8.08 -2.01
C PRO A 1 -1.88 -7.78 -3.46
N HIS A 2 -1.31 -8.46 -4.47
CA HIS A 2 -1.56 -8.16 -5.88
C HIS A 2 -3.04 -8.18 -6.32
N HIS A 3 -3.84 -9.12 -5.82
CA HIS A 3 -5.27 -9.16 -6.14
C HIS A 3 -6.01 -7.90 -5.67
N LEU A 4 -5.58 -7.28 -4.55
CA LEU A 4 -6.15 -6.02 -4.08
C LEU A 4 -5.82 -4.87 -5.02
N TYR A 5 -4.62 -4.84 -5.59
CA TYR A 5 -4.27 -3.84 -6.61
C TYR A 5 -5.21 -3.97 -7.82
N GLY A 6 -5.40 -5.19 -8.34
CA GLY A 6 -6.31 -5.44 -9.47
C GLY A 6 -7.75 -5.01 -9.17
N MET A 7 -8.26 -5.36 -7.98
CA MET A 7 -9.60 -4.96 -7.54
C MET A 7 -9.73 -3.44 -7.39
N ALA A 8 -8.76 -2.79 -6.75
CA ALA A 8 -8.75 -1.34 -6.57
C ALA A 8 -8.67 -0.62 -7.91
N TYR A 9 -7.83 -1.10 -8.83
CA TYR A 9 -7.69 -0.56 -10.18
C TYR A 9 -8.99 -0.67 -10.97
N ALA A 10 -9.61 -1.85 -10.98
CA ALA A 10 -10.89 -2.08 -11.66
C ALA A 10 -12.00 -1.19 -11.08
N LEU A 11 -12.10 -1.11 -9.75
CA LEU A 11 -13.08 -0.25 -9.08
C LEU A 11 -12.84 1.22 -9.42
N ARG A 12 -11.61 1.71 -9.33
CA ARG A 12 -11.26 3.10 -9.66
C ARG A 12 -11.66 3.42 -11.09
N LYS A 13 -11.27 2.58 -12.06
CA LYS A 13 -11.62 2.78 -13.48
C LYS A 13 -13.12 2.78 -13.73
N TYR A 14 -13.86 1.91 -13.06
CA TYR A 14 -15.32 1.91 -13.15
C TYR A 14 -15.94 3.21 -12.63
N LEU A 15 -15.47 3.72 -11.48
CA LEU A 15 -15.96 4.97 -10.92
C LEU A 15 -15.57 6.19 -11.76
N ASP A 16 -14.34 6.22 -12.32
CA ASP A 16 -13.87 7.27 -13.22
C ASP A 16 -14.74 7.38 -14.49
N GLN A 17 -15.43 6.31 -14.87
CA GLN A 17 -16.37 6.25 -16.00
C GLN A 17 -17.82 6.60 -15.62
N GLY A 18 -18.06 7.13 -14.40
CA GLY A 18 -19.40 7.47 -13.91
C GLY A 18 -20.17 6.28 -13.31
N GLY A 19 -19.47 5.18 -13.05
CA GLY A 19 -20.01 4.03 -12.33
C GLY A 19 -20.51 4.39 -10.92
N LYS A 20 -21.46 3.60 -10.40
CA LYS A 20 -22.07 3.83 -9.08
C LYS A 20 -21.67 2.71 -8.11
N LEU A 21 -21.38 3.07 -6.85
CA LEU A 21 -21.08 2.11 -5.78
C LEU A 21 -22.32 1.32 -5.34
N THR A 22 -22.76 0.41 -6.21
CA THR A 22 -23.92 -0.48 -6.01
C THR A 22 -23.57 -1.91 -6.40
N GLY A 23 -24.28 -2.89 -5.83
CA GLY A 23 -24.03 -4.32 -6.08
C GLY A 23 -22.57 -4.71 -5.84
N THR A 24 -21.99 -5.49 -6.75
CA THR A 24 -20.61 -6.00 -6.66
C THR A 24 -19.55 -4.91 -6.46
N TRP A 25 -19.77 -3.69 -6.98
CA TRP A 25 -18.83 -2.58 -6.79
C TRP A 25 -18.83 -2.04 -5.36
N LYS A 26 -19.99 -2.06 -4.69
CA LYS A 26 -20.09 -1.75 -3.26
C LYS A 26 -19.37 -2.82 -2.43
N ASP A 27 -19.53 -4.09 -2.80
CA ASP A 27 -18.86 -5.20 -2.13
C ASP A 27 -17.34 -5.16 -2.32
N ALA A 28 -16.86 -4.79 -3.52
CA ALA A 28 -15.45 -4.57 -3.79
C ALA A 28 -14.86 -3.45 -2.92
N LYS A 29 -15.55 -2.30 -2.79
CA LYS A 29 -15.12 -1.22 -1.88
C LYS A 29 -15.05 -1.71 -0.43
N LYS A 30 -16.09 -2.41 0.05
CA LYS A 30 -16.10 -2.98 1.41
C LYS A 30 -14.96 -3.98 1.63
N TYR A 31 -14.63 -4.78 0.62
CA TYR A 31 -13.50 -5.72 0.69
C TYR A 31 -12.16 -4.98 0.81
N LEU A 32 -11.93 -3.96 -0.03
CA LEU A 32 -10.73 -3.12 0.06
C LEU A 32 -10.62 -2.44 1.44
N ASP A 33 -11.71 -1.86 1.93
CA ASP A 33 -11.75 -1.16 3.22
C ASP A 33 -11.41 -2.08 4.39
N LYS A 34 -11.88 -3.34 4.34
CA LYS A 34 -11.49 -4.37 5.30
C LYS A 34 -9.97 -4.55 5.34
N TYR A 35 -9.31 -4.67 4.18
CA TYR A 35 -7.85 -4.86 4.14
C TYR A 35 -7.07 -3.59 4.46
N VAL A 36 -7.62 -2.40 4.20
CA VAL A 36 -7.05 -1.14 4.70
C VAL A 36 -7.03 -1.18 6.22
N GLY A 37 -8.16 -1.54 6.84
CA GLY A 37 -8.28 -1.68 8.29
C GLY A 37 -7.29 -2.69 8.87
N ILE A 38 -7.18 -3.88 8.27
CA ILE A 38 -6.23 -4.92 8.72
C ILE A 38 -4.78 -4.43 8.58
N SER A 39 -4.41 -3.85 7.45
CA SER A 39 -3.06 -3.33 7.23
C SER A 39 -2.70 -2.22 8.22
N LYS A 40 -3.63 -1.30 8.49
CA LYS A 40 -3.44 -0.25 9.50
C LYS A 40 -3.29 -0.84 10.90
N GLN A 41 -4.12 -1.84 11.27
CA GLN A 41 -4.01 -2.53 12.55
C GLN A 41 -2.68 -3.29 12.70
N HIS A 42 -2.13 -3.81 11.61
CA HIS A 42 -0.88 -4.59 11.60
C HIS A 42 0.36 -3.74 11.31
N GLN A 43 0.18 -2.44 11.10
CA GLN A 43 1.29 -1.53 10.88
C GLN A 43 2.14 -1.47 12.15
N GLN A 44 3.45 -1.44 11.95
CA GLN A 44 4.40 -1.29 13.05
C GLN A 44 4.41 0.17 13.54
N GLU A 45 4.86 0.37 14.77
CA GLU A 45 4.93 1.72 15.36
C GLU A 45 5.80 2.66 14.52
N ASP A 46 6.84 2.15 13.84
CA ASP A 46 7.72 2.92 12.96
C ASP A 46 7.16 3.12 11.53
N GLY A 47 5.92 2.73 11.27
CA GLY A 47 5.25 2.90 9.98
C GLY A 47 5.42 1.74 9.00
N ALA A 48 6.34 0.81 9.25
CA ALA A 48 6.56 -0.34 8.37
C ALA A 48 5.31 -1.23 8.34
N PHE A 49 4.99 -1.81 7.18
CA PHE A 49 3.92 -2.80 7.11
C PHE A 49 4.40 -4.21 7.49
N SER A 50 3.45 -5.06 7.88
CA SER A 50 3.75 -6.40 8.39
C SER A 50 4.40 -7.30 7.33
N ALA A 51 5.48 -7.98 7.71
CA ALA A 51 6.08 -9.05 6.91
C ALA A 51 5.15 -10.27 6.76
N ALA A 52 4.15 -10.41 7.64
CA ALA A 52 3.10 -11.43 7.53
C ALA A 52 1.86 -10.95 6.78
N GLY A 53 1.91 -9.80 6.09
CA GLY A 53 0.79 -9.25 5.34
C GLY A 53 -0.44 -9.06 6.23
N PHE A 54 -1.52 -9.78 5.92
CA PHE A 54 -2.83 -9.66 6.58
C PHE A 54 -3.06 -10.67 7.72
N TYR A 55 -2.12 -11.58 7.97
CA TYR A 55 -2.35 -12.69 8.93
C TYR A 55 -2.14 -12.27 10.39
N ARG A 56 -1.11 -11.46 10.64
CA ARG A 56 -0.78 -10.90 11.96
C ARG A 56 0.15 -9.71 11.83
N SER A 57 0.28 -8.93 12.91
CA SER A 57 1.38 -7.97 13.05
C SER A 57 2.70 -8.74 13.20
N LEU A 58 3.64 -8.49 12.28
CA LEU A 58 4.97 -9.08 12.30
C LEU A 58 5.98 -8.08 11.76
N ARG A 59 6.87 -7.60 12.65
CA ARG A 59 7.94 -6.68 12.27
C ARG A 59 8.90 -7.30 11.24
N PRO A 60 9.11 -6.67 10.07
CA PRO A 60 10.15 -7.08 9.13
C PRO A 60 11.56 -6.97 9.75
N ARG A 61 12.44 -7.94 9.49
CA ARG A 61 13.78 -8.02 10.11
C ARG A 61 14.96 -7.84 9.16
N THR A 62 14.71 -7.80 7.85
CA THR A 62 15.76 -7.63 6.84
C THR A 62 15.42 -6.47 5.91
N PRO A 63 16.42 -5.81 5.30
CA PRO A 63 16.19 -4.74 4.32
C PRO A 63 15.24 -5.18 3.20
N ARG A 64 15.42 -6.42 2.70
CA ARG A 64 14.53 -7.05 1.72
C ARG A 64 13.07 -7.03 2.16
N TYR A 65 12.78 -7.44 3.39
CA TYR A 65 11.40 -7.50 3.87
C TYR A 65 10.84 -6.13 4.23
N LEU A 66 11.67 -5.20 4.73
CA LEU A 66 11.27 -3.82 5.03
C LEU A 66 10.72 -3.12 3.78
N VAL A 67 11.49 -3.15 2.69
CA VAL A 67 11.08 -2.53 1.41
C VAL A 67 9.95 -3.31 0.75
N SER A 68 10.05 -4.63 0.65
CA SER A 68 9.03 -5.40 -0.08
C SER A 68 7.66 -5.38 0.62
N SER A 69 7.58 -5.59 1.94
CA SER A 69 6.28 -5.59 2.65
C SER A 69 5.61 -4.21 2.63
N THR A 70 6.38 -3.15 2.86
CA THR A 70 5.87 -1.78 2.87
C THR A 70 5.49 -1.30 1.47
N GLY A 71 6.34 -1.56 0.47
CA GLY A 71 6.06 -1.25 -0.93
C GLY A 71 4.83 -2.00 -1.45
N HIS A 72 4.70 -3.30 -1.17
CA HIS A 72 3.51 -4.08 -1.57
C HIS A 72 2.22 -3.51 -0.98
N ALA A 73 2.24 -3.09 0.29
CA ALA A 73 1.04 -2.54 0.94
C ALA A 73 0.68 -1.17 0.37
N LEU A 74 1.66 -0.26 0.27
CA LEU A 74 1.45 1.08 -0.29
C LEU A 74 1.01 1.04 -1.75
N GLU A 75 1.46 0.08 -2.55
CA GLU A 75 1.11 0.00 -3.97
C GLU A 75 -0.40 -0.13 -4.20
N TRP A 76 -1.07 -1.10 -3.56
CA TRP A 76 -2.51 -1.25 -3.75
C TRP A 76 -3.29 -0.15 -3.03
N MET A 77 -2.79 0.35 -1.90
CA MET A 77 -3.39 1.48 -1.19
C MET A 77 -3.33 2.78 -1.99
N SER A 78 -2.30 2.98 -2.82
CA SER A 78 -2.17 4.14 -3.72
C SER A 78 -3.33 4.28 -4.71
N ILE A 79 -4.09 3.20 -4.92
CA ILE A 79 -5.32 3.21 -5.73
C ILE A 79 -6.57 3.19 -4.84
N ALA A 80 -6.55 2.36 -3.81
CA ALA A 80 -7.73 2.08 -2.99
C ALA A 80 -8.14 3.27 -2.12
N LEU A 81 -7.18 4.09 -1.72
CA LEU A 81 -7.40 5.28 -0.89
C LEU A 81 -7.69 6.53 -1.74
N SER A 82 -8.45 7.47 -1.18
CA SER A 82 -8.60 8.82 -1.73
C SER A 82 -7.32 9.66 -1.52
N PRO A 83 -7.15 10.77 -2.26
CA PRO A 83 -6.07 11.73 -2.02
C PRO A 83 -5.97 12.20 -0.56
N GLU A 84 -7.11 12.40 0.11
CA GLU A 84 -7.18 12.82 1.51
C GLU A 84 -6.79 11.68 2.46
N GLU A 85 -7.21 10.45 2.16
CA GLU A 85 -6.83 9.26 2.93
C GLU A 85 -5.34 8.98 2.83
N LEU A 86 -4.72 9.21 1.66
CA LEU A 86 -3.27 9.10 1.45
C LEU A 86 -2.46 10.11 2.28
N LYS A 87 -3.08 11.23 2.67
CA LYS A 87 -2.47 12.27 3.52
C LYS A 87 -2.64 11.99 5.02
N GLN A 88 -3.29 10.89 5.41
CA GLN A 88 -3.40 10.52 6.81
C GLN A 88 -2.04 10.14 7.38
N GLU A 89 -1.79 10.51 8.65
CA GLU A 89 -0.50 10.35 9.34
C GLU A 89 0.07 8.94 9.24
N TRP A 90 -0.76 7.90 9.41
CA TRP A 90 -0.31 6.51 9.34
C TRP A 90 0.19 6.10 7.95
N VAL A 91 -0.34 6.68 6.88
CA VAL A 91 0.14 6.45 5.51
C VAL A 91 1.43 7.22 5.27
N LEU A 92 1.47 8.50 5.67
CA LEU A 92 2.68 9.32 5.56
C LEU A 92 3.86 8.70 6.31
N LYS A 93 3.61 8.12 7.49
CA LYS A 93 4.62 7.38 8.25
C LYS A 93 5.13 6.15 7.52
N ALA A 94 4.28 5.42 6.79
CA ALA A 94 4.72 4.30 5.95
C ALA A 94 5.56 4.75 4.75
N ILE A 95 5.22 5.88 4.15
CA ILE A 95 5.97 6.47 3.02
C ILE A 95 7.35 6.90 3.51
N ASP A 96 7.42 7.68 4.58
CA ASP A 96 8.67 8.12 5.21
C ASP A 96 9.54 6.93 5.60
N ARG A 97 8.93 5.91 6.19
CA ARG A 97 9.62 4.68 6.55
C ARG A 97 10.20 3.95 5.34
N LEU A 98 9.42 3.80 4.27
CA LEU A 98 9.86 3.15 3.04
C LEU A 98 11.05 3.88 2.42
N VAL A 99 10.97 5.21 2.30
CA VAL A 99 12.05 6.03 1.74
C VAL A 99 13.30 5.92 2.61
N THR A 100 13.16 6.05 3.93
CA THR A 100 14.27 5.90 4.88
C THR A 100 14.97 4.55 4.75
N ASP A 101 14.21 3.44 4.65
CA ASP A 101 14.80 2.11 4.47
C ASP A 101 15.50 1.97 3.11
N MET A 102 14.96 2.58 2.04
CA MET A 102 15.57 2.56 0.71
C MET A 102 16.87 3.37 0.64
N GLU A 103 16.95 4.49 1.35
CA GLU A 103 18.16 5.33 1.42
C GLU A 103 19.25 4.71 2.30
N LYS A 104 18.84 3.98 3.34
CA LYS A 104 19.76 3.42 4.34
C LYS A 104 20.58 2.23 3.83
N PHE A 105 20.03 1.41 2.95
CA PHE A 105 20.65 0.14 2.55
C PHE A 105 21.02 0.13 1.06
N PRO A 106 22.10 -0.58 0.67
CA PRO A 106 22.49 -0.69 -0.73
C PRO A 106 21.42 -1.43 -1.54
N THR A 107 21.23 -1.05 -2.81
CA THR A 107 20.09 -1.55 -3.61
C THR A 107 20.10 -3.08 -3.78
N GLU A 108 21.28 -3.70 -3.80
CA GLU A 108 21.51 -5.14 -4.00
C GLU A 108 20.94 -6.01 -2.88
N VAL A 109 20.68 -5.46 -1.69
CA VAL A 109 20.08 -6.25 -0.60
C VAL A 109 18.55 -6.35 -0.71
N PHE A 110 17.92 -5.57 -1.58
CA PHE A 110 16.49 -5.62 -1.84
C PHE A 110 16.12 -6.72 -2.83
N SER A 111 14.83 -7.02 -2.94
CA SER A 111 14.32 -7.80 -4.07
C SER A 111 13.92 -6.87 -5.20
N ASP A 112 14.19 -7.25 -6.45
CA ASP A 112 13.75 -6.49 -7.64
C ASP A 112 12.24 -6.25 -7.61
N GLY A 113 11.46 -7.30 -7.31
CA GLY A 113 10.01 -7.17 -7.13
C GLY A 113 9.62 -6.17 -6.04
N GLY A 114 10.35 -6.16 -4.92
CA GLY A 114 10.11 -5.19 -3.84
C GLY A 114 10.40 -3.75 -4.27
N LEU A 115 11.46 -3.55 -5.05
CA LEU A 115 11.81 -2.25 -5.63
C LEU A 115 10.76 -1.78 -6.64
N TYR A 116 10.26 -2.66 -7.50
CA TYR A 116 9.18 -2.30 -8.43
C TYR A 116 7.92 -1.86 -7.70
N HIS A 117 7.50 -2.60 -6.66
CA HIS A 117 6.34 -2.22 -5.86
C HIS A 117 6.56 -0.88 -5.13
N ALA A 118 7.73 -0.67 -4.54
CA ALA A 118 8.07 0.56 -3.85
C ALA A 118 8.05 1.77 -4.80
N ALA A 119 8.79 1.68 -5.91
CA ALA A 119 8.86 2.75 -6.91
C ALA A 119 7.48 3.07 -7.51
N HIS A 120 6.70 2.03 -7.82
CA HIS A 120 5.37 2.20 -8.37
C HIS A 120 4.42 2.87 -7.36
N ALA A 121 4.42 2.43 -6.10
CA ALA A 121 3.64 3.05 -5.04
C ALA A 121 3.98 4.54 -4.87
N LEU A 122 5.26 4.87 -4.74
CA LEU A 122 5.72 6.25 -4.53
C LEU A 122 5.32 7.17 -5.69
N ARG A 123 5.52 6.73 -6.94
CA ARG A 123 5.11 7.48 -8.13
C ARG A 123 3.60 7.77 -8.11
N ARG A 124 2.79 6.76 -7.81
CA ARG A 124 1.32 6.89 -7.81
C ARG A 124 0.80 7.77 -6.68
N ILE A 125 1.40 7.67 -5.50
CA ILE A 125 1.02 8.50 -4.35
C ILE A 125 1.31 9.97 -4.66
N ARG A 126 2.49 10.28 -5.23
CA ARG A 126 2.81 11.64 -5.69
C ARG A 126 1.74 12.15 -6.68
N GLU A 127 1.47 11.40 -7.75
CA GLU A 127 0.47 11.75 -8.76
C GLU A 127 -0.95 11.95 -8.20
N ALA A 128 -1.30 11.27 -7.10
CA ALA A 128 -2.61 11.37 -6.48
C ALA A 128 -2.73 12.50 -5.46
N THR A 129 -1.62 13.13 -5.04
CA THR A 129 -1.59 14.07 -3.91
C THR A 129 -1.06 15.46 -4.22
N GLU A 130 -0.36 15.62 -5.34
CA GLU A 130 -0.06 16.90 -6.02
C GLU A 130 -1.30 17.46 -6.73
#